data_AF-A0A846XA60-F1
#
_entry.id   AF-A0A846XA60-F1
#
_cell.length_a   1.000
_cell.length_b   1.000
_cell.length_c   1.000
_cell.angle_alpha   90.00
_cell.angle_beta   90.00
_cell.angle_gamma   90.00
#
_symmetry.space_group_name_H-M   'P 1'
#
loop_
_entity.id
_entity.type
_entity.pdbx_description
1 polymer ?
#
loop_
_entity_poly.entity_id
_entity_poly.type
_entity_poly.pdbx_seq_one_letter_code
_entity_poly.pdbx_strand_id
1 'polypeptide(L)'
;MISADAIIPLDRVPQGPVTSFRCRVEDSWIDFNDHMNAMYYGIIVYRGHAAFSALIGMGESYVDRTGLGKVVVQSSLGYEREVRRGDELEIRSWLLGADDKRIHVLHEVFSLDTRRRVAVGEQMDLHFDLTSRRSSAMSVEQRNYLTEFSRIQAAAGLPGGIGRVVRGLHAPEESPARQNPGLAARRNPGSGRFSRG
;
A
#
# COMPACT_ATOMS: atom_id res chain seq x y z
N MET A 1 -6.45 20.94 20.84
CA MET A 1 -7.71 20.41 21.42
C MET A 1 -7.88 19.01 20.83
N ILE A 2 -7.91 17.97 21.66
CA ILE A 2 -8.00 16.57 21.20
C ILE A 2 -9.42 16.34 20.66
N SER A 3 -9.56 15.66 19.51
CA SER A 3 -10.87 15.18 19.07
C SER A 3 -11.43 14.26 20.15
N ALA A 4 -12.59 14.58 20.73
CA ALA A 4 -13.14 13.85 21.88
C ALA A 4 -13.32 12.33 21.63
N ASP A 5 -13.31 11.94 20.36
CA ASP A 5 -13.56 10.58 19.89
C ASP A 5 -12.27 9.81 19.56
N ALA A 6 -11.12 10.50 19.55
CA ALA A 6 -9.84 9.89 19.23
C ALA A 6 -9.30 9.07 20.41
N ILE A 7 -8.97 7.81 20.14
CA ILE A 7 -8.38 6.90 21.14
C ILE A 7 -6.92 7.28 21.42
N ILE A 8 -6.18 7.71 20.38
CA ILE A 8 -4.79 8.14 20.54
C ILE A 8 -4.76 9.67 20.73
N PRO A 9 -4.50 10.19 21.94
CA PRO A 9 -4.31 11.61 22.13
C PRO A 9 -3.01 12.09 21.47
N LEU A 10 -2.95 13.36 21.06
CA LEU A 10 -1.85 13.92 20.27
C LEU A 10 -0.47 13.76 20.92
N ASP A 11 -0.39 13.83 22.24
CA ASP A 11 0.84 13.65 23.03
C ASP A 11 1.36 12.20 23.05
N ARG A 12 0.55 11.23 22.58
CA ARG A 12 0.90 9.81 22.47
C ARG A 12 1.02 9.32 21.04
N VAL A 13 0.86 10.19 20.04
CA VAL A 13 1.06 9.83 18.65
C VAL A 13 2.55 9.52 18.43
N PRO A 14 2.91 8.35 17.89
CA PRO A 14 4.31 8.04 17.63
C PRO A 14 4.86 8.86 16.46
N GLN A 15 6.15 9.18 16.51
CA GLN A 15 6.90 9.61 15.32
C GLN A 15 7.16 8.39 14.44
N GLY A 16 6.20 8.08 13.57
CA GLY A 16 6.20 6.88 12.74
C GLY A 16 4.80 6.24 12.69
N PRO A 17 4.67 5.02 12.15
CA PRO A 17 3.37 4.40 12.02
C PRO A 17 2.81 3.91 13.36
N VAL A 18 1.49 3.73 13.40
CA VAL A 18 0.81 3.01 14.46
C VAL A 18 0.55 1.57 14.02
N THR A 19 0.86 0.60 14.88
CA THR A 19 0.42 -0.78 14.64
C THR A 19 -1.09 -0.85 14.80
N SER A 20 -1.83 -1.10 13.70
CA SER A 20 -3.29 -1.09 13.72
C SER A 20 -3.92 -2.48 13.75
N PHE A 21 -3.24 -3.49 13.22
CA PHE A 21 -3.78 -4.85 13.18
C PHE A 21 -2.67 -5.90 13.11
N ARG A 22 -2.94 -7.09 13.66
CA ARG A 22 -2.10 -8.27 13.53
C ARG A 22 -2.98 -9.48 13.20
N CYS A 23 -2.45 -10.38 12.38
CA CYS A 23 -3.14 -11.64 12.06
C CYS A 23 -2.13 -12.72 11.69
N ARG A 24 -2.62 -13.95 11.61
CA ARG A 24 -1.87 -15.10 11.10
C ARG A 24 -2.46 -15.53 9.77
N VAL A 25 -1.63 -15.88 8.79
CA VAL A 25 -2.10 -16.34 7.48
C VAL A 25 -2.80 -17.69 7.64
N GLU A 26 -4.10 -17.72 7.35
CA GLU A 26 -4.91 -18.93 7.47
C GLU A 26 -4.70 -19.88 6.27
N ASP A 27 -4.91 -21.16 6.53
CA ASP A 27 -4.88 -22.24 5.55
C ASP A 27 -5.81 -22.00 4.35
N SER A 28 -6.98 -21.40 4.62
CA SER A 28 -8.00 -21.04 3.63
C SER A 28 -7.59 -19.87 2.73
N TRP A 29 -6.49 -19.16 3.06
CA TRP A 29 -6.02 -18.00 2.32
C TRP A 29 -5.02 -18.36 1.22
N ILE A 30 -4.52 -19.59 1.22
CA ILE A 30 -3.50 -20.06 0.29
C ILE A 30 -4.15 -20.47 -1.03
N ASP A 31 -3.62 -19.97 -2.15
CA ASP A 31 -4.07 -20.36 -3.48
C ASP A 31 -3.23 -21.51 -4.08
N PHE A 32 -3.51 -21.83 -5.34
CA PHE A 32 -2.83 -22.90 -6.08
C PHE A 32 -1.35 -22.59 -6.38
N ASN A 33 -0.89 -21.34 -6.20
CA ASN A 33 0.53 -20.97 -6.28
C ASN A 33 1.25 -21.19 -4.94
N ASP A 34 0.56 -21.75 -3.94
CA ASP A 34 1.08 -22.09 -2.61
C ASP A 34 1.48 -20.88 -1.76
N HIS A 35 1.00 -19.68 -2.08
CA HIS A 35 1.15 -18.49 -1.25
C HIS A 35 -0.21 -17.84 -0.96
N MET A 36 -0.22 -16.85 -0.07
CA MET A 36 -1.43 -16.09 0.25
C MET A 36 -2.01 -15.45 -1.03
N ASN A 37 -3.30 -15.71 -1.29
CA ASN A 37 -4.01 -15.16 -2.42
C ASN A 37 -4.12 -13.62 -2.29
N ALA A 38 -3.94 -12.93 -3.41
CA ALA A 38 -3.97 -11.48 -3.50
C ALA A 38 -5.22 -10.83 -2.86
N MET A 39 -6.39 -11.47 -2.95
CA MET A 39 -7.63 -10.98 -2.34
C MET A 39 -7.50 -10.76 -0.83
N TYR A 40 -6.84 -11.68 -0.12
CA TYR A 40 -6.76 -11.61 1.34
C TYR A 40 -5.85 -10.48 1.82
N TYR A 41 -4.87 -10.03 1.02
CA TYR A 41 -4.11 -8.82 1.34
C TYR A 41 -5.05 -7.61 1.42
N GLY A 42 -6.01 -7.51 0.49
CA GLY A 42 -7.05 -6.47 0.54
C GLY A 42 -7.90 -6.56 1.81
N ILE A 43 -8.27 -7.78 2.24
CA ILE A 43 -9.04 -8.00 3.47
C ILE A 43 -8.26 -7.54 4.70
N ILE A 44 -7.00 -7.96 4.86
CA ILE A 44 -6.22 -7.60 6.05
C ILE A 44 -5.85 -6.11 6.07
N VAL A 45 -5.61 -5.50 4.90
CA VAL A 45 -5.39 -4.06 4.80
C VAL A 45 -6.66 -3.31 5.21
N TYR A 46 -7.84 -3.74 4.74
CA TYR A 46 -9.09 -3.10 5.14
C TYR A 46 -9.42 -3.29 6.62
N ARG A 47 -9.10 -4.46 7.22
CA ARG A 47 -9.19 -4.66 8.68
C ARG A 47 -8.24 -3.74 9.44
N GLY A 48 -7.00 -3.62 8.98
CA GLY A 48 -6.02 -2.67 9.51
C GLY A 48 -6.46 -1.22 9.37
N HIS A 49 -7.15 -0.89 8.28
CA HIS A 49 -7.73 0.42 8.03
C HIS A 49 -8.90 0.74 8.96
N ALA A 50 -9.84 -0.19 9.15
CA ALA A 50 -10.95 -0.05 10.08
C ALA A 50 -10.45 0.13 11.53
N ALA A 51 -9.50 -0.69 11.95
CA ALA A 51 -8.87 -0.58 13.26
C ALA A 51 -8.15 0.77 13.43
N PHE A 52 -7.38 1.20 12.43
CA PHE A 52 -6.73 2.51 12.46
C PHE A 52 -7.74 3.67 12.51
N SER A 53 -8.85 3.55 11.79
CA SER A 53 -9.94 4.54 11.78
C SER A 53 -10.53 4.72 13.17
N ALA A 54 -10.73 3.64 13.92
CA ALA A 54 -11.16 3.72 15.32
C ALA A 54 -10.12 4.44 16.19
N LEU A 55 -8.83 4.18 16.00
CA LEU A 55 -7.76 4.81 16.78
C LEU A 55 -7.71 6.34 16.62
N ILE A 56 -8.04 6.84 15.43
CA ILE A 56 -8.05 8.28 15.11
C ILE A 56 -9.44 8.93 15.28
N GLY A 57 -10.41 8.22 15.86
CA GLY A 57 -11.75 8.76 16.16
C GLY A 57 -12.71 8.82 14.97
N MET A 58 -12.48 8.02 13.93
CA MET A 58 -13.31 7.90 12.72
C MET A 58 -13.84 6.47 12.54
N GLY A 59 -14.06 5.75 13.65
CA GLY A 59 -14.54 4.36 13.69
C GLY A 59 -16.06 4.23 13.86
N GLU A 60 -16.51 3.02 14.18
CA GLU A 60 -17.92 2.68 14.37
C GLU A 60 -18.61 3.55 15.43
N SER A 61 -17.96 3.79 16.57
CA SER A 61 -18.49 4.67 17.63
C SER A 61 -18.72 6.12 17.19
N TYR A 62 -17.96 6.61 16.20
CA TYR A 62 -18.18 7.92 15.60
C TYR A 62 -19.44 7.92 14.72
N VAL A 63 -19.61 6.86 13.93
CA VAL A 63 -20.80 6.65 13.09
C VAL A 63 -22.06 6.59 13.93
N ASP A 64 -22.09 5.75 14.97
CA ASP A 64 -23.27 5.52 15.78
C ASP A 64 -23.78 6.80 16.47
N ARG A 65 -22.86 7.66 16.91
CA ARG A 65 -23.20 8.89 17.63
C ARG A 65 -23.58 10.04 16.72
N THR A 66 -23.00 10.12 15.53
CA THR A 66 -23.11 11.33 14.68
C THR A 66 -23.88 11.12 13.39
N GLY A 67 -24.06 9.87 12.95
CA GLY A 67 -24.53 9.55 11.60
C GLY A 67 -23.55 9.95 10.49
N LEU A 68 -22.36 10.41 10.85
CA LEU A 68 -21.27 10.75 9.95
C LEU A 68 -20.21 9.66 9.99
N GLY A 69 -19.56 9.43 8.86
CA GLY A 69 -18.50 8.44 8.77
C GLY A 69 -17.56 8.78 7.65
N LYS A 70 -16.91 7.76 7.11
CA LYS A 70 -16.06 7.90 5.93
C LYS A 70 -16.25 6.72 5.00
N VAL A 71 -16.01 6.99 3.72
CA VAL A 71 -16.04 5.97 2.67
C VAL A 71 -14.71 6.00 1.93
N VAL A 72 -14.13 4.82 1.67
CA VAL A 72 -12.93 4.70 0.84
C VAL A 72 -13.34 5.01 -0.60
N VAL A 73 -12.78 6.07 -1.19
CA VAL A 73 -13.06 6.48 -2.58
C VAL A 73 -11.99 6.02 -3.57
N GLN A 74 -10.78 5.74 -3.07
CA GLN A 74 -9.70 5.18 -3.86
C GLN A 74 -8.83 4.28 -2.98
N SER A 75 -8.39 3.15 -3.54
CA SER A 75 -7.40 2.28 -2.91
C SER A 75 -6.39 1.81 -3.96
N SER A 76 -5.12 1.75 -3.59
CA SER A 76 -4.08 1.01 -4.31
C SER A 76 -3.49 -0.04 -3.37
N LEU A 77 -3.00 -1.15 -3.94
CA LEU A 77 -2.36 -2.22 -3.19
C LEU A 77 -1.22 -2.79 -4.04
N GLY A 78 0.00 -2.70 -3.50
CA GLY A 78 1.20 -3.27 -4.08
C GLY A 78 1.69 -4.47 -3.27
N TYR A 79 2.00 -5.56 -3.96
CA TYR A 79 2.56 -6.78 -3.40
C TYR A 79 4.07 -6.76 -3.60
N GLU A 80 4.83 -6.89 -2.51
CA GLU A 80 6.29 -6.81 -2.53
C GLU A 80 6.95 -8.18 -2.29
N ARG A 81 6.33 -9.02 -1.46
CA ARG A 81 6.82 -10.36 -1.11
C ARG A 81 5.66 -11.30 -0.83
N GLU A 82 5.87 -12.56 -1.17
CA GLU A 82 4.95 -13.65 -0.82
C GLU A 82 5.02 -13.95 0.67
N VAL A 83 3.88 -14.38 1.23
CA VAL A 83 3.77 -14.94 2.57
C VAL A 83 3.06 -16.28 2.49
N ARG A 84 3.38 -17.17 3.43
CA ARG A 84 2.95 -18.57 3.44
C ARG A 84 2.03 -18.83 4.62
N ARG A 85 1.45 -20.03 4.61
CA ARG A 85 0.55 -20.53 5.66
C ARG A 85 1.21 -20.37 7.02
N GLY A 86 0.49 -19.78 7.95
CA GLY A 86 0.93 -19.65 9.33
C GLY A 86 1.88 -18.48 9.61
N ASP A 87 2.33 -17.74 8.60
CA ASP A 87 3.13 -16.52 8.81
C ASP A 87 2.35 -15.51 9.65
N GLU A 88 3.05 -14.82 10.55
CA GLU A 88 2.46 -13.74 11.35
C GLU A 88 2.64 -12.38 10.65
N LEU A 89 1.55 -11.65 10.49
CA LEU A 89 1.52 -10.36 9.80
C LEU A 89 1.15 -9.22 10.76
N GLU A 90 1.79 -8.08 10.57
CA GLU A 90 1.52 -6.82 11.27
C GLU A 90 1.25 -5.70 10.26
N ILE A 91 0.15 -4.98 10.46
CA ILE A 91 -0.22 -3.82 9.65
C ILE A 91 0.13 -2.56 10.43
N ARG A 92 0.94 -1.71 9.79
CA ARG A 92 1.42 -0.44 10.32
C ARG A 92 0.83 0.70 9.50
N SER A 93 0.14 1.61 10.16
CA SER A 93 -0.67 2.63 9.51
C SER A 93 -0.11 4.03 9.71
N TRP A 94 -0.13 4.77 8.61
CA TRP A 94 0.29 6.16 8.49
C TRP A 94 -0.91 6.99 8.08
N LEU A 95 -1.18 8.07 8.80
CA LEU A 95 -2.01 9.17 8.35
C LEU A 95 -1.12 10.16 7.59
N LEU A 96 -1.22 10.12 6.27
CA LEU A 96 -0.40 10.94 5.36
C LEU A 96 -0.90 12.38 5.26
N GLY A 97 -2.18 12.61 5.55
CA GLY A 97 -2.75 13.95 5.62
C GLY A 97 -4.27 13.93 5.71
N ALA A 98 -4.83 15.10 5.97
CA ALA A 98 -6.26 15.35 5.92
C ALA A 98 -6.52 16.78 5.42
N ASP A 99 -7.68 16.99 4.79
CA ASP A 99 -8.20 18.33 4.47
C ASP A 99 -9.63 18.51 5.00
N ASP A 100 -10.42 19.40 4.41
CA ASP A 100 -11.81 19.66 4.81
C ASP A 100 -12.68 18.40 4.92
N LYS A 101 -12.44 17.41 4.05
CA LYS A 101 -13.28 16.22 3.96
C LYS A 101 -12.55 14.95 3.50
N ARG A 102 -11.28 15.01 3.16
CA ARG A 102 -10.50 13.84 2.73
C ARG A 102 -9.49 13.43 3.79
N ILE A 103 -9.26 12.13 3.89
CA ILE A 103 -8.25 11.54 4.78
C ILE A 103 -7.40 10.59 3.95
N HIS A 104 -6.08 10.78 3.96
CA HIS A 104 -5.14 9.99 3.17
C HIS A 104 -4.34 9.08 4.09
N VAL A 105 -4.46 7.77 3.89
CA VAL A 105 -3.88 6.75 4.77
C VAL A 105 -3.02 5.79 3.96
N LEU A 106 -1.90 5.35 4.54
CA LEU A 106 -1.09 4.25 3.99
C LEU A 106 -0.86 3.17 5.05
N HIS A 107 -0.94 1.93 4.61
CA HIS A 107 -0.76 0.73 5.39
C HIS A 107 0.45 -0.05 4.86
N GLU A 108 1.42 -0.30 5.72
CA GLU A 108 2.51 -1.23 5.45
C GLU A 108 2.18 -2.57 6.09
N VAL A 109 2.27 -3.66 5.33
CA VAL A 109 2.10 -5.03 5.84
C VAL A 109 3.50 -5.62 6.01
N PHE A 110 3.83 -6.02 7.24
CA PHE A 110 5.10 -6.67 7.58
C PHE A 110 4.86 -8.13 7.97
N SER A 111 5.73 -9.02 7.50
CA SER A 111 5.88 -10.34 8.10
C SER A 111 6.73 -10.20 9.36
N LEU A 112 6.23 -10.68 10.49
CA LEU A 112 6.95 -10.68 11.77
C LEU A 112 8.09 -11.70 11.78
N ASP A 113 7.92 -12.81 11.05
CA ASP A 113 8.92 -13.87 10.91
C ASP A 113 10.16 -13.37 10.17
N THR A 114 9.96 -12.72 9.02
CA THR A 114 11.07 -12.23 8.17
C THR A 114 11.49 -10.80 8.51
N ARG A 115 10.67 -10.06 9.27
CA ARG A 115 10.81 -8.62 9.56
C ARG A 115 10.91 -7.76 8.30
N ARG A 116 10.30 -8.22 7.20
CA ARG A 116 10.27 -7.51 5.92
C ARG A 116 8.86 -7.05 5.60
N ARG A 117 8.78 -5.93 4.89
CA ARG A 117 7.53 -5.47 4.29
C ARG A 117 7.17 -6.40 3.13
N VAL A 118 5.91 -6.82 3.10
CA VAL A 118 5.36 -7.78 2.14
C VAL A 118 4.32 -7.15 1.22
N ALA A 119 3.65 -6.08 1.67
CA ALA A 119 2.73 -5.30 0.86
C ALA A 119 2.60 -3.86 1.37
N VAL A 120 2.09 -2.99 0.50
CA VAL A 120 1.72 -1.60 0.83
C VAL A 120 0.34 -1.31 0.25
N GLY A 121 -0.59 -0.89 1.10
CA GLY A 121 -1.91 -0.41 0.70
C GLY A 121 -2.04 1.08 0.94
N GLU A 122 -2.53 1.84 -0.03
CA GLU A 122 -2.77 3.29 0.10
C GLU A 122 -4.25 3.57 -0.16
N GLN A 123 -4.88 4.37 0.70
CA GLN A 123 -6.31 4.63 0.67
C GLN A 123 -6.60 6.13 0.83
N MET A 124 -7.58 6.59 0.05
CA MET A 124 -8.18 7.91 0.20
C MET A 124 -9.61 7.73 0.68
N ASP A 125 -9.91 8.28 1.84
CA ASP A 125 -11.24 8.34 2.41
C ASP A 125 -11.90 9.69 2.14
N LEU A 126 -13.22 9.68 2.06
CA LEU A 126 -14.08 10.86 2.01
C LEU A 126 -15.02 10.84 3.21
N HIS A 127 -15.00 11.91 4.01
CA HIS A 127 -15.93 12.16 5.09
C HIS A 127 -17.34 12.35 4.53
N PHE A 128 -18.30 11.65 5.15
CA PHE A 128 -19.57 11.34 4.52
C PHE A 128 -20.71 11.33 5.53
N ASP A 129 -21.80 12.01 5.22
CA ASP A 129 -23.07 11.89 5.91
C ASP A 129 -23.79 10.65 5.40
N LEU A 130 -24.02 9.69 6.31
CA LEU A 130 -24.61 8.40 5.98
C LEU A 130 -26.14 8.48 5.82
N THR A 131 -26.77 9.52 6.36
CA THR A 131 -28.20 9.78 6.21
C THR A 131 -28.48 10.43 4.86
N SER A 132 -27.83 11.56 4.56
CA SER A 132 -28.04 12.26 3.28
C SER A 132 -27.30 11.65 2.10
N ARG A 133 -26.40 10.69 2.38
CA ARG A 133 -25.55 10.01 1.41
C ARG A 133 -24.67 10.98 0.60
N ARG A 134 -24.11 12.00 1.25
CA ARG A 134 -23.26 13.02 0.62
C ARG A 134 -21.98 13.26 1.39
N SER A 135 -20.96 13.76 0.70
CA SER A 135 -19.75 14.23 1.38
C SER A 135 -20.07 15.42 2.27
N SER A 136 -19.53 15.44 3.49
CA SER A 136 -19.63 16.58 4.41
C SER A 136 -18.24 16.99 4.89
N ALA A 137 -18.09 18.23 5.35
CA ALA A 137 -16.86 18.66 5.98
C ALA A 137 -16.73 18.04 7.38
N MET A 138 -15.52 17.64 7.77
CA MET A 138 -15.21 17.31 9.16
C MET A 138 -15.31 18.56 10.03
N SER A 139 -15.46 18.42 11.36
CA SER A 139 -15.39 19.57 12.26
C SER A 139 -13.98 20.19 12.29
N VAL A 140 -13.86 21.43 12.74
CA VAL A 140 -12.54 22.10 12.86
C VAL A 140 -11.62 21.32 13.81
N GLU A 141 -12.17 20.80 14.89
CA GLU A 141 -11.46 20.01 15.90
C GLU A 141 -10.92 18.71 15.31
N GLN A 142 -11.75 17.98 14.54
CA GLN A 142 -11.33 16.75 13.87
C GLN A 142 -10.22 17.01 12.85
N ARG A 143 -10.38 18.05 12.01
CA ARG A 143 -9.35 18.42 11.02
C ARG A 143 -8.03 18.79 11.68
N ASN A 144 -8.08 19.61 12.75
CA ASN A 144 -6.88 19.99 13.47
C ASN A 144 -6.19 18.79 14.12
N TYR A 145 -6.97 17.86 14.69
CA TYR A 145 -6.43 16.62 15.24
C TYR A 145 -5.75 15.76 14.18
N LEU A 146 -6.40 15.51 13.04
CA LEU A 146 -5.85 14.67 11.98
C LEU A 146 -4.62 15.30 11.31
N THR A 147 -4.64 16.61 11.06
CA THR A 147 -3.49 17.34 10.52
C THR A 147 -2.29 17.27 11.46
N GLU A 148 -2.50 17.46 12.76
CA GLU A 148 -1.41 17.40 13.74
C GLU A 148 -0.90 15.96 13.93
N PHE A 149 -1.79 14.97 13.96
CA PHE A 149 -1.41 13.56 14.00
C PHE A 149 -0.52 13.19 12.81
N SER A 150 -0.91 13.61 11.60
CA SER A 150 -0.13 13.40 10.38
C SER A 150 1.24 14.06 10.47
N ARG A 151 1.29 15.32 10.96
CA ARG A 151 2.54 16.06 11.17
C ARG A 151 3.49 15.34 12.13
N ILE A 152 2.97 14.80 13.23
CA ILE A 152 3.76 14.06 14.23
C ILE A 152 4.33 12.78 13.61
N GLN A 153 3.52 12.00 12.90
CA GLN A 153 4.02 10.78 12.25
C GLN A 153 5.10 11.09 11.21
N ALA A 154 4.88 12.11 10.39
CA ALA A 154 5.82 12.52 9.35
C ALA A 154 7.17 13.02 9.88
N ALA A 155 7.29 13.35 11.18
CA ALA A 155 8.55 13.77 11.79
C ALA A 155 9.65 12.70 11.72
N ALA A 156 9.28 11.42 11.59
CA ALA A 156 10.22 10.32 11.37
C ALA A 156 10.56 10.07 9.88
N GLY A 157 10.00 10.87 8.97
CA GLY A 157 10.02 10.63 7.53
C GLY A 157 8.77 9.87 7.05
N LEU A 158 8.45 10.01 5.76
CA LEU A 158 7.31 9.36 5.14
C LEU A 158 7.67 7.92 4.68
N PRO A 159 6.69 6.99 4.69
CA PRO A 159 6.92 5.63 4.22
C PRO A 159 7.15 5.59 2.70
N GLY A 160 7.98 4.66 2.24
CA GLY A 160 8.14 4.40 0.81
C GLY A 160 6.91 3.69 0.22
N GLY A 161 6.55 3.99 -1.04
CA GLY A 161 5.45 3.33 -1.75
C GLY A 161 4.16 4.16 -1.88
N ILE A 162 4.15 5.39 -1.38
CA ILE A 162 3.09 6.39 -1.61
C ILE A 162 2.96 6.66 -3.12
N GLY A 163 1.73 6.77 -3.61
CA GLY A 163 1.44 7.22 -4.98
C GLY A 163 1.90 6.25 -6.07
N ARG A 164 2.02 4.95 -5.77
CA ARG A 164 2.36 3.94 -6.78
C ARG A 164 1.23 3.83 -7.81
N VAL A 165 1.62 3.83 -9.08
CA VAL A 165 0.71 3.71 -10.22
C VAL A 165 1.17 2.55 -11.10
N VAL A 166 0.22 1.72 -11.54
CA VAL A 166 0.48 0.73 -12.58
C VAL A 166 0.66 1.47 -13.90
N ARG A 167 1.90 1.52 -14.40
CA ARG A 167 2.21 2.12 -15.70
C ARG A 167 2.02 1.09 -16.80
N GLY A 168 1.62 1.54 -17.98
CA GLY A 168 1.57 0.68 -19.17
C GLY A 168 2.95 0.09 -19.47
N LEU A 169 2.96 -1.12 -20.02
CA LEU A 169 4.18 -1.71 -20.57
C LEU A 169 4.49 -0.94 -21.87
N HIS A 170 5.49 -0.07 -21.84
CA HIS A 170 6.03 0.45 -23.08
C HIS A 170 6.65 -0.72 -23.86
N ALA A 171 6.37 -0.81 -25.16
CA ALA A 171 7.15 -1.67 -26.04
C ALA A 171 8.63 -1.28 -25.87
N PRO A 172 9.56 -2.24 -25.81
CA PRO A 172 10.97 -1.89 -25.76
C PRO A 172 11.28 -0.99 -26.94
N GLU A 173 11.88 0.19 -26.70
CA GLU A 173 12.47 1.00 -27.76
C GLU A 173 13.37 0.06 -28.57
N GLU A 174 13.16 -0.02 -29.88
CA GLU A 174 14.07 -0.75 -30.77
C GLU A 174 15.46 -0.17 -30.58
N SER A 175 16.31 -0.90 -29.85
CA SER A 175 17.70 -0.53 -29.67
C SER A 175 18.33 -0.48 -31.07
N PRO A 176 18.91 0.65 -31.52
CA PRO A 176 19.48 0.73 -32.86
C PRO A 176 20.54 -0.35 -32.97
N ALA A 177 20.35 -1.24 -33.95
CA ALA A 177 21.24 -2.36 -34.21
C ALA A 177 22.69 -1.89 -34.15
N ARG A 178 23.47 -2.44 -33.20
CA ARG A 178 24.92 -2.24 -33.20
C ARG A 178 25.43 -2.79 -34.54
N GLN A 179 25.75 -1.91 -35.48
CA GLN A 179 26.52 -2.27 -36.66
C GLN A 179 27.85 -2.79 -36.14
N ASN A 180 28.07 -4.10 -36.27
CA ASN A 180 29.31 -4.75 -35.87
C ASN A 180 30.28 -4.64 -37.06
N PRO A 181 31.32 -3.79 -37.03
CA PRO A 181 32.29 -3.73 -38.10
C PRO A 181 33.36 -4.77 -37.78
N GLY A 182 33.12 -6.03 -38.15
CA GLY A 182 34.05 -7.07 -37.74
C GLY A 182 33.69 -8.49 -38.11
N LEU A 183 33.47 -8.76 -39.38
CA LEU A 183 33.73 -10.11 -39.92
C LEU A 183 34.44 -10.00 -41.26
N ALA A 184 35.70 -9.59 -41.21
CA ALA A 184 36.62 -9.78 -42.32
C ALA A 184 36.78 -11.28 -42.59
N ALA A 185 36.56 -11.64 -43.85
CA ALA A 185 36.62 -12.99 -44.38
C ALA A 185 37.94 -13.70 -44.01
N ARG A 186 37.83 -14.81 -43.27
CA ARG A 186 38.90 -15.81 -43.21
C ARG A 186 38.79 -16.70 -44.45
N ARG A 187 39.69 -16.52 -45.40
CA ARG A 187 39.93 -17.46 -46.50
C ARG A 187 40.47 -18.76 -45.92
N ASN A 188 39.84 -19.88 -46.25
CA ASN A 188 40.32 -21.22 -45.89
C ASN A 188 41.09 -21.82 -47.08
N PRO A 189 42.34 -22.30 -46.93
CA PRO A 189 43.07 -22.94 -48.01
C PRO A 189 42.85 -24.47 -48.01
N GLY A 190 42.49 -25.01 -49.17
CA GLY A 190 42.89 -26.37 -49.59
C GLY A 190 42.11 -27.58 -49.05
N SER A 191 41.33 -28.21 -49.93
CA SER A 191 41.27 -29.66 -50.17
C SER A 191 40.25 -29.87 -51.30
N GLY A 192 40.68 -30.22 -52.51
CA GLY A 192 41.04 -31.59 -52.88
C GLY A 192 39.96 -32.11 -53.82
N ARG A 193 40.08 -31.85 -55.13
CA ARG A 193 39.17 -32.39 -56.15
C ARG A 193 39.91 -33.44 -56.97
N PHE A 194 39.52 -34.68 -56.74
CA PHE A 194 39.83 -35.82 -57.61
C PHE A 194 39.12 -35.67 -58.96
N SER A 195 39.75 -36.25 -59.99
CA SER A 195 39.36 -36.25 -61.39
C SER A 195 38.14 -37.12 -61.70
N ARG A 196 37.46 -36.79 -62.81
CA ARG A 196 37.00 -37.70 -63.88
C ARG A 196 36.30 -36.88 -64.98
N GLY A 197 36.66 -37.14 -66.24
CA GLY A 197 36.05 -36.56 -67.44
C GLY A 197 37.05 -35.80 -68.28
#